data_AF-A0A0Q4GIX8-F1
#
_entry.id   AF-A0A0Q4GIX8-F1
#
_cell.length_a   1.000
_cell.length_b   1.000
_cell.length_c   1.000
_cell.angle_alpha   90.00
_cell.angle_beta   90.00
_cell.angle_gamma   90.00
#
_symmetry.space_group_name_H-M   'P 1'
#
loop_
_entity.id
_entity.type
_entity.pdbx_description
1 polymer ?
#
loop_
_entity_poly.entity_id
_entity_poly.type
_entity_poly.pdbx_seq_one_letter_code
_entity_poly.pdbx_strand_id
1 'polypeptide(L)'
;MNNLKKANFNKLSSFLLKKECIFAIYLILAIVAGYKQYHHHTYNNYLIFKYVYWHTVDLQNLYNNYPEYLDSNHYGPIFSIFIAPFALLPDGLGAILWNISNVCILLWGIYSLPISINKRTIIAWICAHETLTALFSFQFNIALTGIILLSFSYLIKKKEIQSAFFIAFGTLVKLYGIVGLAFFFFAKNKLKFIIGCFIAFTALFLLPMALSSPAFIVQCYADWYHSLAHKNDINASLTSFQDISLMGIVRRVSGNVNIPNTPFLLGGVLLFGLPYLRINQYKNLGFRLMLLASTLIFTVIFSSGSESPTYIIAFAGVAIWFVVQQKPKKVWVIALFVFAFILTSLSPTDIFPKSVKEFIRLYSLKALPCVIIWLTIIYQMMKEDFKSYLIAENE
;
A
#
# COMPACT_ATOMS: atom_id res chain seq x y z
N MET A 1 -33.64 -16.57 27.02
CA MET A 1 -32.66 -16.99 25.98
C MET A 1 -32.07 -15.85 25.14
N ASN A 2 -32.80 -14.76 24.83
CA ASN A 2 -32.29 -13.66 23.98
C ASN A 2 -31.23 -12.75 24.65
N ASN A 3 -31.30 -12.53 25.97
CA ASN A 3 -30.37 -11.63 26.66
C ASN A 3 -28.97 -12.23 26.84
N LEU A 4 -28.86 -13.56 27.05
CA LEU A 4 -27.57 -14.27 27.15
C LEU A 4 -26.82 -14.30 25.81
N LYS A 5 -27.53 -14.54 24.69
CA LYS A 5 -26.95 -14.48 23.34
C LYS A 5 -26.47 -13.06 23.01
N LYS A 6 -27.25 -12.03 23.36
CA LYS A 6 -26.88 -10.62 23.16
C LYS A 6 -25.67 -10.20 24.02
N ALA A 7 -25.60 -10.66 25.26
CA ALA A 7 -24.46 -10.40 26.15
C ALA A 7 -23.15 -11.04 25.65
N ASN A 8 -23.22 -12.28 25.15
CA ASN A 8 -22.06 -12.96 24.58
C ASN A 8 -21.58 -12.31 23.27
N PHE A 9 -22.50 -11.85 22.43
CA PHE A 9 -22.17 -11.12 21.20
C PHE A 9 -21.47 -9.78 21.51
N ASN A 10 -21.95 -9.05 22.52
CA ASN A 10 -21.32 -7.79 22.95
C ASN A 10 -19.93 -8.01 23.55
N LYS A 11 -19.72 -9.09 24.32
CA LYS A 11 -18.39 -9.47 24.84
C LYS A 11 -17.42 -9.88 23.73
N LEU A 12 -17.89 -10.62 22.71
CA LEU A 12 -17.06 -11.01 21.57
C LEU A 12 -16.68 -9.78 20.73
N SER A 13 -17.66 -8.93 20.42
CA SER A 13 -17.41 -7.68 19.67
C SER A 13 -16.41 -6.78 20.40
N SER A 14 -16.58 -6.60 21.72
CA SER A 14 -15.64 -5.78 22.49
C SER A 14 -14.23 -6.40 22.56
N PHE A 15 -14.13 -7.73 22.61
CA PHE A 15 -12.84 -8.43 22.53
C PHE A 15 -12.16 -8.24 21.16
N LEU A 16 -12.90 -8.42 20.05
CA LEU A 16 -12.37 -8.27 18.69
C LEU A 16 -11.95 -6.82 18.37
N LEU A 17 -12.48 -5.83 19.08
CA LEU A 17 -12.11 -4.42 18.93
C LEU A 17 -10.86 -4.02 19.75
N LYS A 18 -10.35 -4.90 20.62
CA LYS A 18 -9.11 -4.65 21.36
C LYS A 18 -7.92 -4.61 20.42
N LYS A 19 -7.05 -3.60 20.59
CA LYS A 19 -5.82 -3.47 19.79
C LYS A 19 -4.93 -4.70 19.92
N GLU A 20 -4.83 -5.30 21.11
CA GLU A 20 -4.01 -6.47 21.38
C GLU A 20 -4.47 -7.68 20.56
N CYS A 21 -5.78 -7.83 20.38
CA CYS A 21 -6.37 -8.88 19.56
C CYS A 21 -5.96 -8.72 18.09
N ILE A 22 -6.03 -7.51 17.54
CA ILE A 22 -5.58 -7.22 16.18
C ILE A 22 -4.09 -7.56 16.00
N PHE A 23 -3.23 -7.11 16.91
CA PHE A 23 -1.80 -7.37 16.82
C PHE A 23 -1.51 -8.87 16.86
N ALA A 24 -2.14 -9.61 17.79
CA ALA A 24 -1.99 -11.06 17.86
C ALA A 24 -2.43 -11.75 16.56
N ILE A 25 -3.57 -11.35 15.98
CA ILE A 25 -4.06 -11.93 14.73
C ILE A 25 -3.10 -11.65 13.57
N TYR A 26 -2.65 -10.42 13.39
CA TYR A 26 -1.71 -10.09 12.31
C TYR A 26 -0.36 -10.81 12.47
N LEU A 27 0.13 -10.99 13.70
CA LEU A 27 1.32 -11.80 13.97
C LEU A 27 1.09 -13.28 13.60
N ILE A 28 -0.04 -13.86 13.99
CA ILE A 28 -0.41 -15.23 13.62
C ILE A 28 -0.50 -15.36 12.09
N LEU A 29 -1.15 -14.42 11.40
CA LEU A 29 -1.23 -14.42 9.93
C LEU A 29 0.17 -14.38 9.29
N ALA A 30 1.06 -13.52 9.78
CA ALA A 30 2.43 -13.41 9.28
C ALA A 30 3.24 -14.70 9.47
N ILE A 31 3.16 -15.29 10.68
CA ILE A 31 3.85 -16.55 11.03
C ILE A 31 3.31 -17.70 10.19
N VAL A 32 1.99 -17.89 10.15
CA VAL A 32 1.35 -19.00 9.44
C VAL A 32 1.59 -18.88 7.93
N ALA A 33 1.45 -17.68 7.35
CA ALA A 33 1.71 -17.48 5.92
C ALA A 33 3.19 -17.71 5.57
N GLY A 34 4.11 -17.17 6.38
CA GLY A 34 5.54 -17.36 6.19
C GLY A 34 5.96 -18.83 6.31
N TYR A 35 5.52 -19.52 7.37
CA TYR A 35 5.78 -20.94 7.59
C TYR A 35 5.23 -21.81 6.46
N LYS A 36 3.97 -21.59 6.07
CA LYS A 36 3.34 -22.33 4.97
C LYS A 36 4.13 -22.18 3.67
N GLN A 37 4.43 -20.95 3.25
CA GLN A 37 5.14 -20.71 1.99
C GLN A 37 6.57 -21.24 2.03
N TYR A 38 7.25 -21.13 3.17
CA TYR A 38 8.57 -21.72 3.36
C TYR A 38 8.54 -23.25 3.16
N HIS A 39 7.62 -23.95 3.84
CA HIS A 39 7.48 -25.40 3.76
C HIS A 39 7.08 -25.89 2.35
N HIS A 40 6.37 -25.06 1.58
CA HIS A 40 5.99 -25.38 0.20
C HIS A 40 7.01 -24.90 -0.85
N HIS A 41 8.16 -24.34 -0.45
CA HIS A 41 9.16 -23.77 -1.36
C HIS A 41 8.62 -22.66 -2.27
N THR A 42 7.62 -21.92 -1.81
CA THR A 42 6.92 -20.84 -2.55
C THR A 42 7.23 -19.45 -1.98
N TYR A 43 8.52 -19.17 -1.75
CA TYR A 43 9.01 -17.94 -1.13
C TYR A 43 9.97 -17.13 -2.01
N ASN A 44 9.82 -17.24 -3.33
CA ASN A 44 10.73 -16.61 -4.31
C ASN A 44 10.93 -15.11 -4.09
N ASN A 45 9.86 -14.35 -3.78
CA ASN A 45 9.98 -12.92 -3.50
C ASN A 45 10.91 -12.63 -2.31
N TYR A 46 10.89 -13.47 -1.27
CA TYR A 46 11.84 -13.34 -0.17
C TYR A 46 13.29 -13.60 -0.65
N LEU A 47 13.51 -14.59 -1.54
CA LEU A 47 14.83 -14.83 -2.13
C LEU A 47 15.32 -13.62 -2.93
N ILE A 48 14.48 -13.05 -3.81
CA ILE A 48 14.80 -11.80 -4.52
C ILE A 48 15.29 -10.75 -3.53
N PHE A 49 14.56 -10.54 -2.42
CA PHE A 49 14.90 -9.52 -1.43
C PHE A 49 16.19 -9.84 -0.69
N LYS A 50 16.38 -11.09 -0.26
CA LYS A 50 17.61 -11.56 0.38
C LYS A 50 18.82 -11.27 -0.51
N TYR A 51 18.72 -11.56 -1.80
CA TYR A 51 19.82 -11.34 -2.72
C TYR A 51 20.02 -9.87 -3.11
N VAL A 52 19.07 -8.96 -2.86
CA VAL A 52 19.37 -7.51 -2.94
C VAL A 52 20.50 -7.13 -1.97
N TYR A 53 20.51 -7.71 -0.76
CA TYR A 53 21.63 -7.51 0.18
C TYR A 53 22.92 -8.14 -0.33
N TRP A 54 22.90 -9.44 -0.64
CA TRP A 54 24.11 -10.16 -1.06
C TRP A 54 24.72 -9.62 -2.35
N HIS A 55 23.91 -9.33 -3.37
CA HIS A 55 24.39 -8.73 -4.62
C HIS A 55 24.92 -7.30 -4.42
N THR A 56 24.44 -6.56 -3.41
CA THR A 56 25.02 -5.26 -3.06
C THR A 56 26.43 -5.42 -2.48
N VAL A 57 26.61 -6.38 -1.55
CA VAL A 57 27.91 -6.68 -0.93
C VAL A 57 28.91 -7.19 -1.98
N ASP A 58 28.45 -8.03 -2.89
CA ASP A 58 29.28 -8.68 -3.92
C ASP A 58 29.47 -7.81 -5.18
N LEU A 59 28.96 -6.58 -5.18
CA LEU A 59 29.01 -5.63 -6.31
C LEU A 59 28.42 -6.20 -7.61
N GLN A 60 27.39 -7.04 -7.50
CA GLN A 60 26.66 -7.61 -8.62
C GLN A 60 25.48 -6.73 -9.02
N ASN A 61 25.12 -6.72 -10.31
CA ASN A 61 24.00 -5.91 -10.77
C ASN A 61 22.69 -6.32 -10.08
N LEU A 62 22.02 -5.40 -9.39
CA LEU A 62 20.83 -5.74 -8.62
C LEU A 62 19.62 -6.14 -9.48
N TYR A 63 19.59 -5.78 -10.77
CA TYR A 63 18.39 -5.83 -11.61
C TYR A 63 18.44 -6.89 -12.72
N ASN A 64 19.52 -7.68 -12.79
CA ASN A 64 19.62 -8.84 -13.67
C ASN A 64 18.79 -10.04 -13.16
N ASN A 65 18.62 -11.05 -14.01
CA ASN A 65 18.06 -12.34 -13.60
C ASN A 65 19.17 -13.26 -13.09
N TYR A 66 18.87 -14.01 -12.03
CA TYR A 66 19.83 -14.88 -11.35
C TYR A 66 19.26 -16.28 -11.08
N PRO A 67 20.07 -17.36 -11.12
CA PRO A 67 19.62 -18.74 -10.89
C PRO A 67 18.90 -18.98 -9.55
N GLU A 68 19.22 -18.17 -8.53
CA GLU A 68 18.75 -18.30 -7.16
C GLU A 68 17.24 -18.02 -7.02
N TYR A 69 16.66 -17.25 -7.94
CA TYR A 69 15.25 -16.85 -7.90
C TYR A 69 14.56 -16.72 -9.27
N LEU A 70 15.29 -16.85 -10.38
CA LEU A 70 14.75 -16.88 -11.75
C LEU A 70 13.78 -15.73 -12.09
N ASP A 71 14.02 -14.57 -11.50
CA ASP A 71 13.24 -13.34 -11.67
C ASP A 71 14.21 -12.16 -11.49
N SER A 72 13.69 -10.93 -11.38
CA SER A 72 14.50 -9.71 -11.20
C SER A 72 13.98 -8.84 -10.05
N ASN A 73 14.90 -8.16 -9.38
CA ASN A 73 14.56 -7.13 -8.40
C ASN A 73 14.01 -5.88 -9.09
N HIS A 74 13.13 -5.15 -8.40
CA HIS A 74 12.65 -3.82 -8.83
C HIS A 74 12.57 -2.82 -7.67
N TYR A 75 13.27 -3.10 -6.57
CA TYR A 75 13.37 -2.23 -5.41
C TYR A 75 14.67 -1.42 -5.49
N GLY A 76 14.64 -0.19 -4.97
CA GLY A 76 15.79 0.70 -5.04
C GLY A 76 16.91 0.30 -4.06
N PRO A 77 18.12 0.85 -4.23
CA PRO A 77 19.33 0.39 -3.54
C PRO A 77 19.26 0.42 -2.00
N ILE A 78 18.50 1.36 -1.40
CA ILE A 78 18.31 1.41 0.06
C ILE A 78 17.66 0.15 0.64
N PHE A 79 16.99 -0.63 -0.20
CA PHE A 79 16.38 -1.88 0.21
C PHE A 79 17.40 -2.92 0.68
N SER A 80 18.65 -2.87 0.19
CA SER A 80 19.73 -3.77 0.64
C SER A 80 19.99 -3.66 2.14
N ILE A 81 19.95 -2.45 2.68
CA ILE A 81 20.12 -2.21 4.13
C ILE A 81 18.87 -2.66 4.89
N PHE A 82 17.69 -2.35 4.35
CA PHE A 82 16.45 -2.67 5.04
C PHE A 82 16.20 -4.17 5.15
N ILE A 83 16.58 -4.94 4.13
CA ILE A 83 16.43 -6.39 4.12
C ILE A 83 17.58 -7.11 4.85
N ALA A 84 18.72 -6.46 5.07
CA ALA A 84 19.93 -7.08 5.65
C ALA A 84 19.68 -7.92 6.92
N PRO A 85 18.90 -7.45 7.93
CA PRO A 85 18.67 -8.24 9.16
C PRO A 85 17.97 -9.57 8.91
N PHE A 86 17.21 -9.69 7.81
CA PHE A 86 16.50 -10.90 7.42
C PHE A 86 17.34 -11.74 6.45
N ALA A 87 18.03 -11.09 5.50
CA ALA A 87 18.87 -11.73 4.49
C ALA A 87 20.05 -12.52 5.08
N LEU A 88 20.54 -12.11 6.25
CA LEU A 88 21.62 -12.74 7.00
C LEU A 88 21.18 -13.99 7.78
N LEU A 89 19.88 -14.24 7.91
CA LEU A 89 19.34 -15.39 8.64
C LEU A 89 19.12 -16.60 7.71
N PRO A 90 18.99 -17.82 8.27
CA PRO A 90 18.46 -18.95 7.53
C PRO A 90 17.08 -18.63 6.93
N ASP A 91 16.82 -19.10 5.71
CA ASP A 91 15.67 -18.64 4.91
C ASP A 91 14.33 -18.79 5.62
N GLY A 92 14.11 -19.88 6.34
CA GLY A 92 12.86 -20.08 7.09
C GLY A 92 12.63 -19.01 8.17
N LEU A 93 13.67 -18.68 8.93
CA LEU A 93 13.58 -17.65 9.98
C LEU A 93 13.51 -16.24 9.37
N GLY A 94 14.35 -15.94 8.39
CA GLY A 94 14.38 -14.65 7.72
C GLY A 94 13.06 -14.33 7.00
N ALA A 95 12.46 -15.31 6.31
CA ALA A 95 11.19 -15.14 5.62
C ALA A 95 10.02 -14.89 6.59
N ILE A 96 9.95 -15.62 7.70
CA ILE A 96 8.92 -15.42 8.74
C ILE A 96 9.07 -14.04 9.40
N LEU A 97 10.30 -13.68 9.80
CA LEU A 97 10.58 -12.38 10.42
C LEU A 97 10.35 -11.22 9.46
N TRP A 98 10.60 -11.41 8.16
CA TRP A 98 10.27 -10.43 7.12
C TRP A 98 8.77 -10.15 7.06
N ASN A 99 7.94 -11.19 7.08
CA ASN A 99 6.48 -11.04 7.12
C ASN A 99 6.00 -10.37 8.42
N ILE A 100 6.59 -10.72 9.56
CA ILE A 100 6.31 -10.05 10.85
C ILE A 100 6.64 -8.56 10.78
N SER A 101 7.81 -8.20 10.25
CA SER A 101 8.24 -6.81 10.08
C SER A 101 7.24 -6.02 9.24
N ASN A 102 6.79 -6.59 8.13
CA ASN A 102 5.79 -5.98 7.25
C ASN A 102 4.49 -5.65 7.98
N VAL A 103 3.90 -6.61 8.72
CA VAL A 103 2.66 -6.36 9.46
C VAL A 103 2.85 -5.38 10.62
N CYS A 104 4.00 -5.40 11.29
CA CYS A 104 4.32 -4.44 12.35
C CYS A 104 4.34 -3.01 11.82
N ILE A 105 4.96 -2.78 10.66
CA ILE A 105 5.00 -1.45 10.03
C ILE A 105 3.60 -1.02 9.56
N LEU A 106 2.81 -1.93 8.97
CA LEU A 106 1.43 -1.65 8.60
C LEU A 106 0.58 -1.23 9.81
N LEU A 107 0.63 -2.03 10.89
CA LEU A 107 -0.12 -1.73 12.11
C LEU A 107 0.37 -0.44 12.76
N TRP A 108 1.68 -0.16 12.74
CA TRP A 108 2.20 1.13 13.19
C TRP A 108 1.59 2.29 12.41
N GLY A 109 1.53 2.18 11.08
CA GLY A 109 0.85 3.15 10.21
C GLY A 109 -0.62 3.33 10.55
N ILE A 110 -1.40 2.25 10.60
CA ILE A 110 -2.84 2.29 10.92
C ILE A 110 -3.08 2.90 12.30
N TYR A 111 -2.36 2.43 13.32
CA TYR A 111 -2.52 2.89 14.69
C TYR A 111 -1.91 4.28 14.94
N SER A 112 -1.13 4.81 14.00
CA SER A 112 -0.69 6.19 14.04
C SER A 112 -1.78 7.19 13.64
N LEU A 113 -2.81 6.79 12.88
CA LEU A 113 -3.80 7.72 12.31
C LEU A 113 -4.49 8.57 13.39
N PRO A 114 -4.76 9.86 13.14
CA PRO A 114 -5.32 10.80 14.13
C PRO A 114 -6.84 10.63 14.34
N ILE A 115 -7.32 9.41 14.52
CA ILE A 115 -8.74 9.06 14.72
C ILE A 115 -8.90 8.18 15.96
N SER A 116 -10.11 7.92 16.47
CA SER A 116 -10.29 7.06 17.65
C SER A 116 -9.77 5.64 17.45
N ILE A 117 -9.38 4.97 18.55
CA ILE A 117 -8.83 3.61 18.53
C ILE A 117 -9.76 2.62 17.82
N ASN A 118 -11.07 2.70 18.06
CA ASN A 118 -12.07 1.84 17.43
C ASN A 118 -12.06 1.98 15.90
N LYS A 119 -11.88 3.20 15.38
CA LYS A 119 -11.79 3.43 13.94
C LYS A 119 -10.50 2.84 13.35
N ARG A 120 -9.37 2.95 14.06
CA ARG A 120 -8.10 2.32 13.67
C ARG A 120 -8.22 0.79 13.64
N THR A 121 -8.85 0.20 14.66
CA THR A 121 -9.12 -1.24 14.72
C THR A 121 -10.02 -1.70 13.57
N ILE A 122 -11.09 -0.96 13.24
CA ILE A 122 -11.96 -1.29 12.10
C ILE A 122 -11.17 -1.24 10.78
N ILE A 123 -10.30 -0.24 10.58
CA ILE A 123 -9.43 -0.17 9.40
C ILE A 123 -8.54 -1.42 9.32
N ALA A 124 -7.91 -1.81 10.43
CA ALA A 124 -7.08 -3.02 10.47
C ALA A 124 -7.90 -4.28 10.16
N TRP A 125 -9.13 -4.42 10.67
CA TRP A 125 -9.98 -5.55 10.33
C TRP A 125 -10.32 -5.60 8.83
N ILE A 126 -10.68 -4.47 8.24
CA ILE A 126 -10.99 -4.38 6.80
C ILE A 126 -9.76 -4.77 5.97
N CYS A 127 -8.56 -4.37 6.38
CA CYS A 127 -7.32 -4.65 5.65
C CYS A 127 -6.78 -6.08 5.85
N ALA A 128 -7.30 -6.86 6.80
CA ALA A 128 -6.70 -8.13 7.20
C ALA A 128 -6.59 -9.14 6.05
N HIS A 129 -7.62 -9.21 5.19
CA HIS A 129 -7.64 -10.16 4.08
C HIS A 129 -6.65 -9.81 2.95
N GLU A 130 -6.59 -8.54 2.54
CA GLU A 130 -5.57 -8.09 1.56
C GLU A 130 -4.16 -8.20 2.14
N THR A 131 -4.00 -8.00 3.45
CA THR A 131 -2.72 -8.25 4.14
C THR A 131 -2.33 -9.71 4.02
N LEU A 132 -3.25 -10.65 4.31
CA LEU A 132 -2.99 -12.09 4.17
C LEU A 132 -2.61 -12.46 2.73
N THR A 133 -3.32 -11.91 1.75
CA THR A 133 -3.01 -12.11 0.32
C THR A 133 -1.58 -11.66 0.01
N ALA A 134 -1.16 -10.50 0.52
CA ALA A 134 0.18 -10.00 0.30
C ALA A 134 1.27 -10.76 1.09
N LEU A 135 0.95 -11.29 2.27
CA LEU A 135 1.86 -12.11 3.08
C LEU A 135 2.23 -13.43 2.41
N PHE A 136 1.28 -14.05 1.69
CA PHE A 136 1.59 -15.25 0.89
C PHE A 136 2.58 -14.96 -0.25
N SER A 137 2.68 -13.71 -0.70
CA SER A 137 3.68 -13.30 -1.69
C SER A 137 4.89 -12.60 -1.06
N PHE A 138 5.03 -12.58 0.27
CA PHE A 138 6.08 -11.84 1.00
C PHE A 138 6.19 -10.35 0.63
N GLN A 139 5.13 -9.72 0.11
CA GLN A 139 5.23 -8.43 -0.57
C GLN A 139 5.51 -7.24 0.37
N PHE A 140 6.48 -6.40 0.01
CA PHE A 140 6.80 -5.14 0.71
C PHE A 140 5.64 -4.11 0.69
N ASN A 141 4.66 -4.29 -0.20
CA ASN A 141 3.49 -3.39 -0.30
C ASN A 141 2.74 -3.24 1.04
N ILE A 142 2.84 -4.23 1.95
CA ILE A 142 2.29 -4.17 3.31
C ILE A 142 3.01 -3.08 4.12
N ALA A 143 4.33 -3.17 4.27
CA ALA A 143 5.12 -2.14 4.96
C ALA A 143 4.98 -0.78 4.28
N LEU A 144 5.00 -0.73 2.94
CA LEU A 144 4.84 0.50 2.18
C LEU A 144 3.51 1.21 2.47
N THR A 145 2.41 0.44 2.59
CA THR A 145 1.13 0.98 3.03
C THR A 145 1.27 1.65 4.40
N GLY A 146 1.88 0.97 5.36
CA GLY A 146 2.19 1.52 6.69
C GLY A 146 3.02 2.80 6.62
N ILE A 147 4.06 2.83 5.78
CA ILE A 147 4.96 3.97 5.58
C ILE A 147 4.21 5.20 5.03
N ILE A 148 3.30 5.01 4.06
CA ILE A 148 2.46 6.10 3.54
C ILE A 148 1.51 6.62 4.63
N LEU A 149 0.94 5.74 5.45
CA LEU A 149 0.11 6.14 6.59
C LEU A 149 0.90 6.90 7.66
N LEU A 150 2.15 6.48 7.93
CA LEU A 150 3.06 7.16 8.87
C LEU A 150 3.44 8.54 8.36
N SER A 151 3.77 8.69 7.07
CA SER A 151 4.10 10.01 6.50
C SER A 151 2.95 10.99 6.66
N PHE A 152 1.72 10.56 6.38
CA PHE A 152 0.52 11.35 6.65
C PHE A 152 0.37 11.68 8.14
N SER A 153 0.38 10.67 9.01
CA SER A 153 0.11 10.86 10.44
C SER A 153 1.11 11.80 11.10
N TYR A 154 2.40 11.62 10.82
CA TYR A 154 3.44 12.48 11.37
C TYR A 154 3.30 13.92 10.87
N LEU A 155 2.91 14.11 9.60
CA LEU A 155 2.66 15.46 9.09
C LEU A 155 1.51 16.15 9.83
N ILE A 156 0.39 15.45 10.01
CA ILE A 156 -0.77 15.98 10.76
C ILE A 156 -0.39 16.30 12.21
N LYS A 157 0.50 15.49 12.81
CA LYS A 157 1.03 15.70 14.17
C LYS A 157 2.16 16.73 14.25
N LYS A 158 2.41 17.51 13.19
CA LYS A 158 3.46 18.55 13.13
C LYS A 158 4.88 18.00 13.38
N LYS A 159 5.11 16.77 12.93
CA LYS A 159 6.39 16.06 12.96
C LYS A 159 6.92 15.97 11.53
N GLU A 160 7.27 17.13 10.96
CA GLU A 160 7.57 17.27 9.53
C GLU A 160 8.80 16.46 9.09
N ILE A 161 9.84 16.39 9.93
CA ILE A 161 11.08 15.64 9.61
C ILE A 161 10.79 14.14 9.57
N GLN A 162 10.00 13.62 10.51
CA GLN A 162 9.60 12.22 10.52
C GLN A 162 8.75 11.88 9.30
N SER A 163 7.80 12.77 8.95
CA SER A 163 7.00 12.61 7.73
C SER A 163 7.89 12.54 6.49
N ALA A 164 8.84 13.48 6.35
CA ALA A 164 9.79 13.52 5.26
C ALA A 164 10.66 12.25 5.18
N PHE A 165 11.11 11.73 6.33
CA PHE A 165 11.84 10.47 6.39
C PHE A 165 11.04 9.29 5.81
N PHE A 166 9.77 9.11 6.20
CA PHE A 166 8.94 8.02 5.66
C PHE A 166 8.69 8.17 4.16
N ILE A 167 8.53 9.41 3.66
CA ILE A 167 8.40 9.67 2.22
C ILE A 167 9.67 9.26 1.50
N ALA A 168 10.83 9.74 1.96
CA ALA A 168 12.12 9.43 1.34
C ALA A 168 12.42 7.93 1.37
N PHE A 169 12.26 7.29 2.53
CA PHE A 169 12.46 5.85 2.70
C PHE A 169 11.52 5.03 1.81
N GLY A 170 10.22 5.32 1.85
CA GLY A 170 9.24 4.65 1.00
C GLY A 170 9.60 4.79 -0.48
N THR A 171 9.91 6.01 -0.93
CA THR A 171 10.24 6.33 -2.33
C THR A 171 11.49 5.60 -2.79
N LEU A 172 12.57 5.63 -2.01
CA LEU A 172 13.85 5.06 -2.38
C LEU A 172 13.83 3.52 -2.32
N VAL A 173 12.94 2.91 -1.53
CA VAL A 173 12.68 1.46 -1.63
C VAL A 173 11.80 1.15 -2.84
N LYS A 174 10.69 1.87 -3.01
CA LYS A 174 9.73 1.70 -4.10
C LYS A 174 9.07 3.04 -4.44
N LEU A 175 9.11 3.45 -5.72
CA LEU A 175 8.69 4.78 -6.15
C LEU A 175 7.30 5.22 -5.64
N TYR A 176 6.37 4.29 -5.42
CA TYR A 176 5.05 4.55 -4.84
C TYR A 176 5.09 5.33 -3.52
N GLY A 177 6.18 5.31 -2.74
CA GLY A 177 6.30 6.12 -1.53
C GLY A 177 6.25 7.64 -1.77
N ILE A 178 6.53 8.10 -3.00
CA ILE A 178 6.57 9.53 -3.35
C ILE A 178 5.23 10.21 -3.16
N VAL A 179 4.14 9.45 -3.22
CA VAL A 179 2.77 9.96 -3.10
C VAL A 179 2.50 10.62 -1.75
N GLY A 180 3.32 10.36 -0.72
CA GLY A 180 3.24 11.08 0.54
C GLY A 180 3.49 12.60 0.40
N LEU A 181 4.14 13.05 -0.68
CA LEU A 181 4.26 14.48 -1.00
C LEU A 181 2.90 15.14 -1.30
N ALA A 182 1.86 14.37 -1.65
CA ALA A 182 0.49 14.87 -1.79
C ALA A 182 0.02 15.61 -0.52
N PHE A 183 0.57 15.26 0.64
CA PHE A 183 0.18 15.87 1.91
C PHE A 183 0.88 17.19 2.19
N PHE A 184 1.81 17.66 1.35
CA PHE A 184 2.59 18.89 1.54
C PHE A 184 1.74 20.12 1.91
N PHE A 185 0.54 20.24 1.34
CA PHE A 185 -0.36 21.35 1.63
C PHE A 185 -0.90 21.36 3.06
N PHE A 186 -0.82 20.23 3.78
CA PHE A 186 -1.18 20.11 5.19
C PHE A 186 0.00 20.34 6.15
N ALA A 187 1.22 20.49 5.63
CA ALA A 187 2.39 20.77 6.46
C ALA A 187 2.24 22.13 7.17
N LYS A 188 2.38 22.14 8.50
CA LYS A 188 2.32 23.39 9.27
C LYS A 188 3.58 24.22 9.07
N ASN A 189 4.76 23.59 9.10
CA ASN A 189 6.04 24.23 8.76
C ASN A 189 6.59 23.68 7.44
N LYS A 190 6.26 24.35 6.33
CA LYS A 190 6.65 23.93 4.97
C LYS A 190 8.16 23.92 4.77
N LEU A 191 8.89 24.92 5.30
CA LEU A 191 10.34 24.99 5.16
C LEU A 191 11.02 23.82 5.89
N LYS A 192 10.60 23.54 7.13
CA LYS A 192 11.10 22.39 7.90
C LYS A 192 10.81 21.05 7.20
N PHE A 193 9.64 20.93 6.57
CA PHE A 193 9.31 19.74 5.77
C PHE A 193 10.23 19.60 4.55
N ILE A 194 10.42 20.67 3.77
CA ILE A 194 11.30 20.67 2.58
C ILE A 194 12.74 20.32 2.96
N ILE A 195 13.29 20.99 3.98
CA ILE A 195 14.64 20.70 4.50
C ILE A 195 14.72 19.24 4.98
N GLY A 196 13.70 18.77 5.70
CA GLY A 196 13.60 17.37 6.14
C GLY A 196 13.62 16.39 4.96
N CYS A 197 12.95 16.71 3.85
CA CYS A 197 12.99 15.89 2.64
C CYS A 197 14.39 15.86 2.06
N PHE A 198 15.05 17.01 1.85
CA PHE A 198 16.42 17.03 1.33
C PHE A 198 17.37 16.22 2.21
N ILE A 199 17.37 16.43 3.52
CA ILE A 199 18.22 15.67 4.45
C ILE A 199 17.92 14.17 4.38
N ALA A 200 16.64 13.77 4.41
CA ALA A 200 16.27 12.36 4.41
C ALA A 200 16.59 11.66 3.08
N PHE A 201 16.28 12.28 1.94
CA PHE A 201 16.60 11.73 0.63
C PHE A 201 18.11 11.60 0.43
N THR A 202 18.90 12.63 0.78
CA THR A 202 20.36 12.57 0.68
C THR A 202 20.94 11.50 1.61
N ALA A 203 20.53 11.47 2.87
CA ALA A 203 21.04 10.48 3.82
C ALA A 203 20.74 9.03 3.37
N LEU A 204 19.50 8.76 2.94
CA LEU A 204 19.08 7.42 2.51
C LEU A 204 19.63 7.03 1.13
N PHE A 205 19.92 7.98 0.26
CA PHE A 205 20.64 7.75 -0.99
C PHE A 205 22.09 7.32 -0.74
N LEU A 206 22.76 7.96 0.22
CA LEU A 206 24.16 7.68 0.56
C LEU A 206 24.33 6.41 1.38
N LEU A 207 23.34 6.05 2.21
CA LEU A 207 23.47 4.97 3.19
C LEU A 207 23.94 3.63 2.58
N PRO A 208 23.43 3.15 1.43
CA PRO A 208 23.83 1.87 0.83
C PRO A 208 25.30 1.83 0.38
N MET A 209 25.93 3.00 0.23
CA MET A 209 27.35 3.09 -0.13
C MET A 209 28.23 2.51 0.98
N ALA A 210 27.75 2.50 2.23
CA ALA A 210 28.45 1.89 3.35
C ALA A 210 28.52 0.35 3.27
N LEU A 211 27.62 -0.30 2.52
CA LEU A 211 27.66 -1.74 2.26
C LEU A 211 28.54 -2.10 1.05
N SER A 212 28.86 -1.12 0.20
CA SER A 212 29.46 -1.34 -1.11
C SER A 212 30.40 -0.18 -1.49
N SER A 213 30.09 0.57 -2.55
CA SER A 213 30.84 1.77 -2.94
C SER A 213 29.94 2.85 -3.55
N PRO A 214 30.34 4.14 -3.51
CA PRO A 214 29.59 5.21 -4.17
C PRO A 214 29.35 4.96 -5.66
N ALA A 215 30.37 4.50 -6.39
CA ALA A 215 30.27 4.24 -7.83
C ALA A 215 29.23 3.15 -8.13
N PHE A 216 29.23 2.06 -7.36
CA PHE A 216 28.28 0.97 -7.52
C PHE A 216 26.84 1.42 -7.24
N ILE A 217 26.59 2.14 -6.14
CA ILE A 217 25.23 2.59 -5.80
C ILE A 217 24.68 3.60 -6.82
N VAL A 218 25.52 4.52 -7.31
CA VAL A 218 25.12 5.43 -8.40
C VAL A 218 24.71 4.65 -9.65
N GLN A 219 25.48 3.63 -10.03
CA GLN A 219 25.13 2.74 -11.13
C GLN A 219 23.80 2.02 -10.88
N CYS A 220 23.57 1.49 -9.67
CA CYS A 220 22.31 0.82 -9.34
C CYS A 220 21.09 1.74 -9.50
N TYR A 221 21.20 3.05 -9.21
CA TYR A 221 20.08 3.96 -9.46
C TYR A 221 19.78 4.14 -10.96
N ALA A 222 20.81 4.17 -11.81
CA ALA A 222 20.63 4.19 -13.26
C ALA A 222 19.99 2.87 -13.76
N ASP A 223 20.49 1.73 -13.29
CA ASP A 223 19.96 0.42 -13.64
C ASP A 223 18.50 0.24 -13.15
N TRP A 224 18.18 0.79 -11.98
CA TRP A 224 16.81 0.76 -11.44
C TRP A 224 15.84 1.50 -12.36
N TYR A 225 16.24 2.67 -12.87
CA TYR A 225 15.44 3.42 -13.84
C TYR A 225 15.18 2.58 -15.10
N HIS A 226 16.21 1.97 -15.68
CA HIS A 226 16.07 1.12 -16.86
C HIS A 226 15.20 -0.11 -16.60
N SER A 227 15.40 -0.79 -15.47
CA SER A 227 14.59 -1.93 -15.04
C SER A 227 13.11 -1.57 -14.92
N LEU A 228 12.78 -0.43 -14.30
CA LEU A 228 11.41 0.02 -14.15
C LEU A 228 10.77 0.46 -15.47
N ALA A 229 11.52 1.15 -16.34
CA ALA A 229 11.05 1.52 -17.67
C ALA A 229 10.70 0.27 -18.50
N HIS A 230 11.62 -0.70 -18.56
CA HIS A 230 11.41 -1.96 -19.24
C HIS A 230 10.22 -2.76 -18.67
N LYS A 231 10.11 -2.82 -17.34
CA LYS A 231 8.97 -3.47 -16.68
C LYS A 231 7.65 -2.80 -17.03
N ASN A 232 7.59 -1.47 -17.06
CA ASN A 232 6.38 -0.75 -17.40
C ASN A 232 5.89 -1.11 -18.82
N ASP A 233 6.80 -1.30 -19.76
CA ASP A 233 6.46 -1.67 -21.14
C ASP A 233 5.91 -3.11 -21.21
N ILE A 234 6.53 -4.06 -20.48
CA ILE A 234 6.07 -5.46 -20.43
C ILE A 234 4.73 -5.61 -19.68
N ASN A 235 4.45 -4.75 -18.71
CA ASN A 235 3.20 -4.81 -17.95
C ASN A 235 1.96 -4.59 -18.83
N ALA A 236 2.10 -3.81 -19.91
CA ALA A 236 1.04 -3.62 -20.90
C ALA A 236 0.82 -4.94 -21.65
N SER A 237 -0.09 -5.77 -21.13
CA SER A 237 -0.40 -7.09 -21.63
C SER A 237 -1.86 -7.42 -21.37
N LEU A 238 -2.44 -8.26 -22.24
CA LEU A 238 -3.83 -8.70 -22.12
C LEU A 238 -4.01 -9.88 -21.15
N THR A 239 -2.93 -10.59 -20.82
CA THR A 239 -2.99 -11.86 -20.06
C THR A 239 -2.10 -11.88 -18.81
N SER A 240 -1.35 -10.80 -18.56
CA SER A 240 -0.44 -10.72 -17.41
C SER A 240 -1.19 -10.75 -16.06
N PHE A 241 -0.47 -11.07 -14.99
CA PHE A 241 -0.94 -10.92 -13.61
C PHE A 241 -0.69 -9.50 -13.05
N GLN A 242 -0.10 -8.63 -13.88
CA GLN A 242 0.14 -7.22 -13.60
C GLN A 242 -0.96 -6.36 -14.26
N ASP A 243 -0.81 -5.05 -14.17
CA ASP A 243 -1.74 -4.08 -14.74
C ASP A 243 -3.20 -4.32 -14.29
N ILE A 244 -3.35 -4.68 -13.02
CA ILE A 244 -4.64 -4.67 -12.33
C ILE A 244 -4.94 -3.21 -11.95
N SER A 245 -5.29 -2.42 -12.96
CA SER A 245 -5.42 -0.96 -12.90
C SER A 245 -6.57 -0.48 -13.80
N LEU A 246 -6.91 0.82 -13.78
CA LEU A 246 -7.86 1.41 -14.73
C LEU A 246 -7.40 1.22 -16.18
N MET A 247 -6.10 1.43 -16.43
CA MET A 247 -5.51 1.28 -17.76
C MET A 247 -5.62 -0.16 -18.24
N GLY A 248 -5.34 -1.12 -17.36
CA GLY A 248 -5.46 -2.54 -17.66
C GLY A 248 -6.89 -2.98 -17.93
N ILE A 249 -7.88 -2.49 -17.17
CA ILE A 249 -9.30 -2.73 -17.48
C ILE A 249 -9.59 -2.29 -18.92
N VAL A 250 -9.21 -1.06 -19.29
CA VAL A 250 -9.50 -0.54 -20.63
C VAL A 250 -8.79 -1.33 -21.73
N ARG A 251 -7.50 -1.66 -21.57
CA ARG A 251 -6.75 -2.50 -22.51
C ARG A 251 -7.40 -3.87 -22.71
N ARG A 252 -7.77 -4.54 -21.61
CA ARG A 252 -8.31 -5.91 -21.64
C ARG A 252 -9.75 -5.97 -22.17
N VAL A 253 -10.59 -4.99 -21.82
CA VAL A 253 -11.96 -4.89 -22.35
C VAL A 253 -11.96 -4.53 -23.83
N SER A 254 -11.08 -3.62 -24.26
CA SER A 254 -10.97 -3.23 -25.68
C SER A 254 -10.22 -4.24 -26.56
N GLY A 255 -9.48 -5.17 -25.94
CA GLY A 255 -8.58 -6.08 -26.65
C GLY A 255 -7.34 -5.39 -27.26
N ASN A 256 -7.05 -4.14 -26.89
CA ASN A 256 -5.97 -3.36 -27.47
C ASN A 256 -4.87 -3.08 -26.45
N VAL A 257 -3.74 -3.78 -26.58
CA VAL A 257 -2.56 -3.62 -25.71
C VAL A 257 -1.82 -2.30 -25.93
N ASN A 258 -1.95 -1.69 -27.11
CA ASN A 258 -1.21 -0.48 -27.50
C ASN A 258 -1.80 0.81 -26.93
N ILE A 259 -2.88 0.74 -26.14
CA ILE A 259 -3.46 1.92 -25.48
C ILE A 259 -2.43 2.48 -24.49
N PRO A 260 -1.96 3.73 -24.67
CA PRO A 260 -0.90 4.30 -23.86
C PRO A 260 -1.38 4.65 -22.45
N ASN A 261 -0.46 4.64 -21.47
CA ASN A 261 -0.76 5.05 -20.09
C ASN A 261 -1.02 6.56 -19.97
N THR A 262 -0.37 7.38 -20.81
CA THR A 262 -0.31 8.85 -20.66
C THR A 262 -1.66 9.54 -20.51
N PRO A 263 -2.70 9.27 -21.33
CA PRO A 263 -4.00 9.93 -21.18
C PRO A 263 -4.66 9.65 -19.84
N PHE A 264 -4.54 8.41 -19.33
CA PHE A 264 -5.08 8.02 -18.03
C PHE A 264 -4.32 8.71 -16.89
N LEU A 265 -2.99 8.75 -16.97
CA LEU A 265 -2.17 9.41 -15.96
C LEU A 265 -2.44 10.91 -15.90
N LEU A 266 -2.53 11.59 -17.05
CA LEU A 266 -2.85 13.02 -17.11
C LEU A 266 -4.26 13.29 -16.57
N GLY A 267 -5.27 12.55 -17.03
CA GLY A 267 -6.64 12.68 -16.53
C GLY A 267 -6.74 12.38 -15.03
N GLY A 268 -6.04 11.34 -14.57
CA GLY A 268 -5.95 10.95 -13.17
C GLY A 268 -5.33 12.04 -12.31
N VAL A 269 -4.19 12.61 -12.71
CA VAL A 269 -3.53 13.72 -11.99
C VAL A 269 -4.39 14.97 -11.95
N LEU A 270 -5.06 15.32 -13.06
CA LEU A 270 -5.99 16.45 -13.10
C LEU A 270 -7.13 16.26 -12.11
N LEU A 271 -7.80 15.11 -12.14
CA LEU A 271 -8.91 14.78 -11.22
C LEU A 271 -8.44 14.69 -9.76
N PHE A 272 -7.28 14.08 -9.50
CA PHE A 272 -6.63 14.04 -8.19
C PHE A 272 -6.30 15.45 -7.68
N GLY A 273 -5.96 16.37 -8.58
CA GLY A 273 -5.63 17.75 -8.31
C GLY A 273 -6.83 18.62 -7.92
N LEU A 274 -8.03 18.32 -8.44
CA LEU A 274 -9.22 19.15 -8.25
C LEU A 274 -9.55 19.45 -6.78
N PRO A 275 -9.52 18.48 -5.84
CA PRO A 275 -9.79 18.75 -4.43
C PRO A 275 -8.89 19.83 -3.81
N TYR A 276 -7.66 20.02 -4.28
CA TYR A 276 -6.78 21.06 -3.74
C TYR A 276 -7.34 22.48 -3.94
N LEU A 277 -8.26 22.70 -4.88
CA LEU A 277 -8.91 24.00 -5.04
C LEU A 277 -9.78 24.39 -3.83
N ARG A 278 -10.17 23.43 -2.98
CA ARG A 278 -11.03 23.67 -1.81
C ARG A 278 -10.23 23.96 -0.53
N ILE A 279 -9.38 24.99 -0.58
CA ILE A 279 -8.46 25.39 0.51
C ILE A 279 -9.17 25.53 1.87
N ASN A 280 -10.39 26.07 1.88
CA ASN A 280 -11.19 26.25 3.10
C ASN A 280 -11.51 24.93 3.83
N GLN A 281 -11.47 23.79 3.13
CA GLN A 281 -11.73 22.46 3.67
C GLN A 281 -10.49 21.82 4.31
N TYR A 282 -9.28 22.34 4.05
CA TYR A 282 -8.03 21.74 4.53
C TYR A 282 -7.92 21.72 6.05
N LYS A 283 -8.65 22.59 6.77
CA LYS A 283 -8.68 22.58 8.24
C LYS A 283 -9.39 21.35 8.82
N ASN A 284 -10.29 20.72 8.04
CA ASN A 284 -11.11 19.61 8.51
C ASN A 284 -10.35 18.29 8.35
N LEU A 285 -10.22 17.54 9.44
CA LEU A 285 -9.52 16.25 9.41
C LEU A 285 -10.14 15.26 8.41
N GLY A 286 -11.47 15.28 8.23
CA GLY A 286 -12.14 14.43 7.27
C GLY A 286 -11.71 14.66 5.83
N PHE A 287 -11.48 15.91 5.45
CA PHE A 287 -10.95 16.24 4.14
C PHE A 287 -9.52 15.68 3.96
N ARG A 288 -8.68 15.81 4.99
CA ARG A 288 -7.30 15.28 4.97
C ARG A 288 -7.27 13.76 4.87
N LEU A 289 -8.15 13.06 5.60
CA LEU A 289 -8.28 11.60 5.54
C LEU A 289 -8.87 11.12 4.21
N MET A 290 -9.80 11.87 3.60
CA MET A 290 -10.29 11.57 2.25
C MET A 290 -9.20 11.76 1.19
N LEU A 291 -8.33 12.77 1.33
CA LEU A 291 -7.18 12.92 0.46
C LEU A 291 -6.19 11.77 0.64
N LEU A 292 -5.93 11.31 1.87
CA LEU A 292 -5.14 10.11 2.14
C LEU A 292 -5.75 8.87 1.47
N ALA A 293 -7.07 8.66 1.60
CA ALA A 293 -7.77 7.57 0.93
C ALA A 293 -7.65 7.65 -0.60
N SER A 294 -7.84 8.84 -1.16
CA SER A 294 -7.65 9.11 -2.59
C SER A 294 -6.23 8.77 -3.03
N THR A 295 -5.22 9.20 -2.25
CA THR A 295 -3.79 8.99 -2.54
C THR A 295 -3.44 7.51 -2.57
N LEU A 296 -3.89 6.74 -1.57
CA LEU A 296 -3.66 5.30 -1.49
C LEU A 296 -4.30 4.55 -2.67
N ILE A 297 -5.55 4.88 -3.02
CA ILE A 297 -6.23 4.22 -4.15
C ILE A 297 -5.58 4.63 -5.48
N PHE A 298 -5.31 5.94 -5.67
CA PHE A 298 -4.68 6.50 -6.87
C PHE A 298 -3.36 5.79 -7.21
N THR A 299 -2.52 5.56 -6.20
CA THR A 299 -1.22 4.87 -6.33
C THR A 299 -1.33 3.52 -7.04
N VAL A 300 -2.44 2.80 -6.84
CA VAL A 300 -2.62 1.45 -7.40
C VAL A 300 -3.38 1.50 -8.72
N ILE A 301 -4.50 2.23 -8.79
CA ILE A 301 -5.39 2.17 -9.96
C ILE A 301 -4.81 2.90 -11.18
N PHE A 302 -3.79 3.75 -10.98
CA PHE A 302 -3.03 4.41 -12.04
C PHE A 302 -1.59 3.88 -12.19
N SER A 303 -1.34 2.63 -11.80
CA SER A 303 -0.04 1.98 -12.05
C SER A 303 -0.18 0.69 -12.85
N SER A 304 0.66 0.55 -13.89
CA SER A 304 0.78 -0.68 -14.69
C SER A 304 1.43 -1.82 -13.89
N GLY A 305 2.21 -1.51 -12.85
CA GLY A 305 2.85 -2.49 -11.98
C GLY A 305 1.99 -2.98 -10.83
N SER A 306 0.67 -2.77 -10.89
CA SER A 306 -0.27 -3.23 -9.87
C SER A 306 -0.66 -4.70 -10.12
N GLU A 307 -0.43 -5.51 -9.10
CA GLU A 307 -0.82 -6.93 -9.01
C GLU A 307 -1.73 -7.15 -7.80
N SER A 308 -2.26 -8.37 -7.61
CA SER A 308 -3.21 -8.66 -6.52
C SER A 308 -2.66 -8.25 -5.13
N PRO A 309 -1.43 -8.61 -4.73
CA PRO A 309 -0.85 -8.14 -3.46
C PRO A 309 -0.65 -6.62 -3.31
N THR A 310 -0.64 -5.86 -4.42
CA THR A 310 -0.51 -4.39 -4.37
C THR A 310 -1.76 -3.74 -3.76
N TYR A 311 -2.90 -4.43 -3.82
CA TYR A 311 -4.19 -3.88 -3.39
C TYR A 311 -4.32 -3.65 -1.89
N ILE A 312 -3.41 -4.15 -1.04
CA ILE A 312 -3.36 -3.72 0.36
C ILE A 312 -3.25 -2.19 0.50
N ILE A 313 -2.53 -1.52 -0.43
CA ILE A 313 -2.42 -0.05 -0.45
C ILE A 313 -3.80 0.56 -0.74
N ALA A 314 -4.44 0.18 -1.85
CA ALA A 314 -5.75 0.73 -2.23
C ALA A 314 -6.85 0.38 -1.22
N PHE A 315 -6.83 -0.82 -0.66
CA PHE A 315 -7.84 -1.30 0.27
C PHE A 315 -7.73 -0.62 1.63
N ALA A 316 -6.52 -0.22 2.05
CA ALA A 316 -6.37 0.70 3.18
C ALA A 316 -7.04 2.06 2.90
N GLY A 317 -6.95 2.56 1.66
CA GLY A 317 -7.69 3.75 1.21
C GLY A 317 -9.21 3.55 1.25
N VAL A 318 -9.71 2.41 0.77
CA VAL A 318 -11.13 2.02 0.85
C VAL A 318 -11.60 1.95 2.31
N ALA A 319 -10.80 1.36 3.20
CA ALA A 319 -11.11 1.25 4.62
C ALA A 319 -11.21 2.64 5.29
N ILE A 320 -10.26 3.54 5.00
CA ILE A 320 -10.28 4.93 5.49
C ILE A 320 -11.51 5.66 4.95
N TRP A 321 -11.75 5.61 3.64
CA TRP A 321 -12.93 6.21 3.01
C TRP A 321 -14.21 5.77 3.70
N PHE A 322 -14.40 4.46 3.88
CA PHE A 322 -15.57 3.88 4.51
C PHE A 322 -15.73 4.31 5.97
N VAL A 323 -14.65 4.33 6.75
CA VAL A 323 -14.68 4.69 8.18
C VAL A 323 -14.96 6.19 8.39
N VAL A 324 -14.52 7.03 7.46
CA VAL A 324 -14.72 8.49 7.50
C VAL A 324 -16.15 8.92 7.17
N GLN A 325 -16.91 8.10 6.44
CA GLN A 325 -18.30 8.43 6.08
C GLN A 325 -19.16 8.77 7.30
N GLN A 326 -20.07 9.73 7.13
CA GLN A 326 -21.03 10.17 8.15
C GLN A 326 -21.90 9.01 8.66
N LYS A 327 -22.35 9.13 9.91
CA LYS A 327 -23.29 8.19 10.52
C LYS A 327 -24.71 8.80 10.55
N PRO A 328 -25.77 8.01 10.27
CA PRO A 328 -25.71 6.64 9.76
C PRO A 328 -25.15 6.59 8.32
N LYS A 329 -24.46 5.50 7.96
CA LYS A 329 -23.91 5.34 6.61
C LYS A 329 -25.05 5.18 5.61
N LYS A 330 -24.96 5.90 4.48
CA LYS A 330 -25.91 5.76 3.37
C LYS A 330 -25.83 4.35 2.77
N VAL A 331 -26.95 3.81 2.31
CA VAL A 331 -27.03 2.44 1.76
C VAL A 331 -26.05 2.23 0.60
N TRP A 332 -25.93 3.20 -0.31
CA TRP A 332 -25.02 3.11 -1.45
C TRP A 332 -23.54 3.05 -1.04
N VAL A 333 -23.15 3.68 0.08
CA VAL A 333 -21.79 3.59 0.63
C VAL A 333 -21.52 2.15 1.08
N ILE A 334 -22.49 1.54 1.77
CA ILE A 334 -22.39 0.15 2.24
C ILE A 334 -22.33 -0.80 1.05
N ALA A 335 -23.20 -0.62 0.06
CA ALA A 335 -23.20 -1.42 -1.16
C ALA A 335 -21.87 -1.35 -1.91
N LEU A 336 -21.30 -0.15 -2.07
CA LEU A 336 -20.02 0.05 -2.74
C LEU A 336 -18.84 -0.55 -1.96
N PHE A 337 -18.86 -0.46 -0.63
CA PHE A 337 -17.89 -1.13 0.23
C PHE A 337 -17.98 -2.66 0.11
N VAL A 338 -19.19 -3.23 0.16
CA VAL A 338 -19.42 -4.67 0.00
C VAL A 338 -18.96 -5.13 -1.39
N PHE A 339 -19.26 -4.35 -2.43
CA PHE A 339 -18.78 -4.63 -3.78
C PHE A 339 -17.24 -4.66 -3.84
N ALA A 340 -16.55 -3.71 -3.21
CA ALA A 340 -15.10 -3.72 -3.11
C ALA A 340 -14.57 -4.92 -2.31
N PHE A 341 -15.19 -5.25 -1.18
CA PHE A 341 -14.77 -6.40 -0.39
C PHE A 341 -14.91 -7.72 -1.18
N ILE A 342 -16.03 -7.92 -1.88
CA ILE A 342 -16.27 -9.13 -2.67
C ILE A 342 -15.33 -9.19 -3.88
N LEU A 343 -15.32 -8.15 -4.73
CA LEU A 343 -14.64 -8.21 -6.02
C LEU A 343 -13.15 -7.89 -5.93
N THR A 344 -12.73 -6.96 -5.06
CA THR A 344 -11.31 -6.65 -4.89
C THR A 344 -10.64 -7.65 -3.95
N SER A 345 -11.22 -7.88 -2.78
CA SER A 345 -10.57 -8.67 -1.72
C SER A 345 -10.78 -10.17 -1.85
N LEU A 346 -12.01 -10.64 -2.08
CA LEU A 346 -12.31 -12.08 -2.08
C LEU A 346 -12.10 -12.76 -3.44
N SER A 347 -12.11 -12.02 -4.56
CA SER A 347 -11.98 -12.62 -5.89
C SER A 347 -10.74 -13.48 -6.15
N PRO A 348 -9.55 -13.24 -5.54
CA PRO A 348 -8.40 -14.10 -5.73
C PRO A 348 -8.49 -15.43 -4.95
N THR A 349 -9.47 -15.59 -4.07
CA THR A 349 -9.60 -16.73 -3.14
C THR A 349 -10.40 -17.89 -3.71
N ASP A 350 -10.35 -19.04 -3.06
CA ASP A 350 -11.13 -20.23 -3.46
C ASP A 350 -12.63 -20.13 -3.19
N ILE A 351 -13.10 -19.00 -2.63
CA ILE A 351 -14.53 -18.67 -2.58
C ILE A 351 -15.12 -18.54 -4.00
N PHE A 352 -14.31 -18.08 -4.96
CA PHE A 352 -14.72 -17.91 -6.34
C PHE A 352 -14.35 -19.16 -7.17
N PRO A 353 -15.29 -19.68 -8.01
CA PRO A 353 -14.98 -20.73 -8.96
C PRO A 353 -13.85 -20.32 -9.90
N LYS A 354 -13.03 -21.29 -10.34
CA LYS A 354 -11.85 -21.04 -11.19
C LYS A 354 -12.18 -20.20 -12.44
N SER A 355 -13.27 -20.51 -13.13
CA SER A 355 -13.71 -19.76 -14.33
C SER A 355 -14.01 -18.29 -14.02
N VAL A 356 -14.63 -18.00 -12.87
CA VAL A 356 -14.91 -16.62 -12.45
C VAL A 356 -13.63 -15.89 -12.06
N LYS A 357 -12.70 -16.56 -11.37
CA LYS A 357 -11.38 -16.00 -11.06
C LYS A 357 -10.60 -15.64 -12.32
N GLU A 358 -10.60 -16.54 -13.30
CA GLU A 358 -9.94 -16.32 -14.58
C GLU A 358 -10.58 -15.16 -15.34
N PHE A 359 -11.90 -15.08 -15.38
CA PHE A 359 -12.61 -13.94 -15.97
C PHE A 359 -12.23 -12.61 -15.29
N ILE A 360 -12.29 -12.55 -13.95
CA ILE A 360 -11.91 -11.35 -13.18
C ILE A 360 -10.45 -10.96 -13.46
N ARG A 361 -9.55 -11.94 -13.51
CA ARG A 361 -8.13 -11.72 -13.81
C ARG A 361 -7.93 -11.21 -15.23
N LEU A 362 -8.53 -11.86 -16.22
CA LEU A 362 -8.35 -11.53 -17.64
C LEU A 362 -8.82 -10.12 -17.97
N TYR A 363 -9.82 -9.59 -17.25
CA TYR A 363 -10.34 -8.24 -17.44
C TYR A 363 -9.86 -7.23 -16.38
N SER A 364 -8.90 -7.59 -15.51
CA SER A 364 -8.41 -6.73 -14.41
C SER A 364 -9.53 -6.20 -13.48
N LEU A 365 -10.64 -6.93 -13.34
CA LEU A 365 -11.85 -6.44 -12.66
C LEU A 365 -11.67 -6.29 -11.13
N LYS A 366 -10.62 -6.87 -10.54
CA LYS A 366 -10.21 -6.59 -9.15
C LYS A 366 -10.04 -5.07 -8.91
N ALA A 367 -9.64 -4.31 -9.94
CA ALA A 367 -9.46 -2.86 -9.87
C ALA A 367 -10.76 -2.05 -9.86
N LEU A 368 -11.84 -2.59 -10.44
CA LEU A 368 -13.06 -1.85 -10.75
C LEU A 368 -13.71 -1.19 -9.52
N PRO A 369 -13.88 -1.87 -8.37
CA PRO A 369 -14.48 -1.22 -7.20
C PRO A 369 -13.64 -0.05 -6.68
N CYS A 370 -12.32 -0.18 -6.68
CA CYS A 370 -11.40 0.87 -6.26
C CYS A 370 -11.48 2.09 -7.19
N VAL A 371 -11.61 1.89 -8.51
CA VAL A 371 -11.83 2.99 -9.47
C VAL A 371 -13.11 3.76 -9.15
N ILE A 372 -14.23 3.06 -8.92
CA ILE A 372 -15.52 3.68 -8.63
C ILE A 372 -15.48 4.42 -7.28
N ILE A 373 -14.86 3.82 -6.26
CA ILE A 373 -14.66 4.47 -4.96
C ILE A 373 -13.78 5.70 -5.10
N TRP A 374 -12.72 5.65 -5.91
CA TRP A 374 -11.85 6.80 -6.12
C TRP A 374 -12.59 7.97 -6.78
N LEU A 375 -13.36 7.73 -7.83
CA LEU A 375 -14.21 8.75 -8.46
C LEU A 375 -15.25 9.30 -7.46
N THR A 376 -15.84 8.43 -6.64
CA THR A 376 -16.71 8.84 -5.54
C THR A 376 -15.98 9.77 -4.56
N ILE A 377 -14.77 9.43 -4.13
CA ILE A 377 -13.96 10.26 -3.23
C ILE A 377 -13.72 11.64 -3.84
N ILE A 378 -13.32 11.72 -5.11
CA ILE A 378 -13.13 13.00 -5.81
C ILE A 378 -14.43 13.81 -5.81
N TYR A 379 -15.57 13.19 -6.16
CA TYR A 379 -16.88 13.84 -6.12
C TYR A 379 -17.23 14.38 -4.73
N GLN A 380 -17.09 13.54 -3.69
CA GLN A 380 -17.38 13.93 -2.31
C GLN A 380 -16.47 15.06 -1.84
N MET A 381 -15.17 14.99 -2.13
CA MET A 381 -14.21 16.05 -1.81
C MET A 381 -14.55 17.37 -2.49
N MET A 382 -15.08 17.33 -3.72
CA MET A 382 -15.47 18.52 -4.46
C MET A 382 -16.80 19.12 -4.02
N LYS A 383 -17.75 18.32 -3.49
CA LYS A 383 -19.12 18.77 -3.21
C LYS A 383 -19.48 18.90 -1.74
N GLU A 384 -18.96 18.04 -0.88
CA GLU A 384 -19.41 17.97 0.52
C GLU A 384 -18.68 18.99 1.42
N ASP A 385 -19.31 19.42 2.51
CA ASP A 385 -18.66 20.24 3.55
C ASP A 385 -18.16 19.35 4.69
N PHE A 386 -16.84 19.21 4.81
CA PHE A 386 -16.20 18.36 5.81
C PHE A 386 -16.26 18.91 7.22
N LYS A 387 -16.78 20.13 7.44
CA LYS A 387 -17.13 20.60 8.79
C LYS A 387 -18.21 19.71 9.43
N SER A 388 -19.11 19.14 8.62
CA SER A 388 -20.18 18.25 9.08
C SER A 388 -19.70 16.81 9.38
N TYR A 389 -18.47 16.47 9.00
CA TYR A 389 -17.89 15.16 9.28
C TYR A 389 -17.40 15.11 10.72
N LEU A 390 -18.23 14.57 11.61
CA LEU A 390 -17.88 14.35 13.01
C LEU A 390 -16.88 13.19 13.14
N ILE A 391 -15.62 13.48 12.86
CA ILE A 391 -14.50 12.58 13.13
C ILE A 391 -14.08 12.83 14.56
N ALA A 392 -14.75 12.17 15.51
CA ALA A 392 -14.41 12.26 16.92
C ALA A 392 -12.89 12.16 17.12
N GLU A 393 -12.33 13.23 17.67
CA GLU A 393 -10.97 13.28 18.19
C GLU A 393 -11.04 12.83 19.65
N ASN A 394 -10.46 11.66 19.93
CA ASN A 394 -10.18 11.11 21.26
C ASN A 394 -11.40 10.65 22.10
N GLU A 395 -11.43 9.34 22.37
CA GLU A 395 -11.38 8.84 23.75
C GLU A 395 -9.98 8.23 23.95
#